data_AF-D7U0S8-F1
#
_entry.id   AF-D7U0S8-F1
#
_cell.length_a   1.000
_cell.length_b   1.000
_cell.length_c   1.000
_cell.angle_alpha   90.00
_cell.angle_beta   90.00
_cell.angle_gamma   90.00
#
_symmetry.space_group_name_H-M   'P 1'
#
loop_
_entity.id
_entity.type
_entity.pdbx_description
1 polymer ?
#
loop_
_entity_poly.entity_id
_entity_poly.type
_entity_poly.pdbx_seq_one_letter_code
_entity_poly.pdbx_strand_id
1 'polypeptide(L)' 'MIGFEWTAAKFFWYLFFTFFSQLYFTFFGMMAVAATTNQHIAAIIAVAFYALWNLFSGFIVPRTRIPVWWRWYYWACPVA' A
#
# COMPACT_ATOMS: atom_id res chain seq x y z
N MET A 1 1.93 -11.76 21.92
CA MET A 1 2.87 -11.95 20.79
C MET A 1 2.04 -12.26 19.55
N ILE A 2 2.41 -11.72 18.38
CA ILE A 2 1.63 -11.78 17.11
C ILE A 2 1.45 -13.22 16.55
N GLY A 3 1.82 -14.28 17.29
CA GLY A 3 1.61 -15.67 16.86
C GLY A 3 2.42 -16.03 15.61
N PHE A 4 3.54 -15.34 15.37
CA PHE A 4 4.38 -15.57 14.20
C PHE A 4 5.05 -16.94 14.29
N GLU A 5 5.05 -17.69 13.20
CA GLU A 5 5.74 -18.96 13.18
C GLU A 5 7.26 -18.79 13.16
N TRP A 6 7.94 -19.55 14.01
CA TRP A 6 9.38 -19.46 14.27
C TRP A 6 10.21 -20.18 13.20
N THR A 7 9.91 -19.95 11.93
CA THR A 7 10.72 -20.43 10.81
C THR A 7 11.48 -19.27 10.21
N ALA A 8 12.81 -19.41 10.07
CA ALA A 8 13.65 -18.36 9.47
C ALA A 8 13.14 -17.94 8.06
N ALA A 9 12.65 -18.89 7.27
CA ALA A 9 12.05 -18.61 5.97
C ALA A 9 10.85 -17.65 6.05
N LYS A 10 9.92 -17.86 6.99
CA LYS A 10 8.74 -16.99 7.18
C LYS A 10 9.14 -15.59 7.65
N PHE A 11 10.18 -15.50 8.49
CA PHE A 11 10.76 -14.22 8.90
C PHE A 11 11.36 -13.44 7.72
N PHE A 12 12.18 -14.08 6.88
CA PHE A 12 12.76 -13.42 5.71
C PHE A 12 11.71 -13.02 4.68
N TRP A 13 10.67 -13.84 4.47
CA TRP A 13 9.54 -13.47 3.62
C TRP A 13 8.80 -12.24 4.16
N TYR A 14 8.53 -12.21 5.47
CA TYR A 14 7.91 -11.05 6.10
C TYR A 14 8.76 -9.79 5.98
N LEU A 15 10.06 -9.92 6.23
CA LEU A 15 11.01 -8.81 6.09
C LEU A 15 11.07 -8.32 4.65
N PHE A 16 11.08 -9.21 3.68
CA PHE A 16 11.03 -8.89 2.26
C PHE A 16 9.77 -8.08 1.92
N PHE A 17 8.57 -8.62 2.19
CA PHE A 17 7.33 -7.91 1.87
C PHE A 17 7.20 -6.57 2.61
N THR A 18 7.57 -6.52 3.89
CA THR A 18 7.54 -5.28 4.67
C THR A 18 8.50 -4.24 4.13
N PHE A 19 9.74 -4.63 3.81
CA PHE A 19 10.75 -3.73 3.27
C PHE A 19 10.33 -3.16 1.91
N PHE A 20 9.87 -4.02 0.99
CA PHE A 20 9.39 -3.56 -0.32
C PHE A 20 8.14 -2.68 -0.20
N SER A 21 7.19 -3.00 0.69
CA SER A 21 6.04 -2.11 0.93
C SER A 21 6.49 -0.72 1.40
N GLN A 22 7.45 -0.63 2.32
CA GLN A 22 7.99 0.64 2.79
C GLN A 22 8.69 1.41 1.67
N LEU A 23 9.44 0.73 0.81
CA LEU A 23 10.07 1.35 -0.37
C LEU A 23 9.02 1.93 -1.33
N TYR A 24 7.94 1.19 -1.63
CA TYR A 24 6.87 1.69 -2.50
C TYR A 24 6.22 2.96 -1.95
N PHE A 25 5.88 2.99 -0.66
CA PHE A 25 5.34 4.19 -0.02
C PHE A 25 6.33 5.36 -0.08
N THR A 26 7.62 5.09 0.16
CA THR A 26 8.66 6.14 0.12
C THR A 26 8.83 6.71 -1.28
N PHE A 27 8.91 5.87 -2.32
CA PHE A 27 9.03 6.32 -3.71
C PHE A 27 7.80 7.08 -4.18
N PHE A 28 6.59 6.62 -3.80
CA PHE A 28 5.37 7.35 -4.12
C PHE A 28 5.32 8.72 -3.43
N GLY A 29 5.73 8.80 -2.16
CA GLY A 29 5.85 10.07 -1.44
C GLY A 29 6.83 11.03 -2.14
N MET A 30 8.00 10.54 -2.55
CA MET A 30 8.98 11.33 -3.30
C MET A 30 8.42 11.82 -4.65
N MET A 31 7.71 10.95 -5.38
CA MET A 31 7.04 11.32 -6.63
C MET A 31 5.98 12.40 -6.41
N ALA A 32 5.15 12.28 -5.36
CA ALA A 32 4.12 13.27 -5.04
C ALA A 32 4.72 14.64 -4.70
N VAL A 33 5.84 14.67 -3.97
CA VAL A 33 6.58 15.90 -3.68
C VAL A 33 7.18 16.50 -4.95
N ALA A 34 7.77 15.68 -5.83
CA ALA A 34 8.34 16.15 -7.10
C ALA A 34 7.28 16.70 -8.07
N ALA A 35 6.07 16.14 -8.06
CA ALA A 35 4.98 16.55 -8.94
C ALA A 35 4.22 17.81 -8.46
N THR A 36 4.41 18.23 -7.21
CA THR A 36 3.67 19.36 -6.61
C THR A 36 4.61 20.51 -6.26
N THR A 37 4.08 21.73 -6.33
CA THR A 37 4.86 22.95 -6.01
C THR A 37 4.99 23.21 -4.51
N ASN A 38 4.21 22.52 -3.67
CA ASN A 38 4.17 22.73 -2.22
C ASN A 38 4.02 21.40 -1.47
N GLN A 39 4.86 21.21 -0.45
CA GLN A 39 4.90 20.02 0.40
C GLN A 39 3.56 19.74 1.10
N HIS A 40 2.80 20.78 1.49
CA HIS A 40 1.50 20.58 2.13
C HIS A 40 0.48 19.94 1.18
N ILE A 41 0.49 20.36 -0.08
CA ILE A 41 -0.38 19.79 -1.12
C ILE A 41 0.06 18.36 -1.44
N ALA A 42 1.37 18.13 -1.53
CA ALA A 42 1.96 16.80 -1.70
C ALA A 42 1.47 15.81 -0.62
N ALA A 43 1.50 16.24 0.65
CA ALA A 43 1.09 15.42 1.79
C ALA A 43 -0.41 15.07 1.75
N ILE A 44 -1.27 16.04 1.41
CA ILE A 44 -2.72 15.80 1.29
C ILE A 44 -3.01 14.77 0.18
N ILE A 45 -2.35 14.94 -0.97
CA ILE A 45 -2.51 14.02 -2.10
C ILE A 45 -2.00 12.62 -1.72
N ALA A 46 -0.82 12.52 -1.12
CA ALA A 46 -0.25 11.22 -0.72
C ALA A 46 -1.17 10.47 0.27
N VAL A 47 -1.68 11.16 1.29
CA VAL A 47 -2.61 10.58 2.27
C VAL A 47 -3.90 10.09 1.62
N ALA A 48 -4.48 10.85 0.67
CA ALA A 48 -5.67 10.44 -0.04
C ALA A 48 -5.44 9.14 -0.85
N PHE A 49 -4.29 9.03 -1.54
CA PHE A 49 -3.93 7.82 -2.27
C PHE A 49 -3.64 6.63 -1.33
N TYR A 50 -2.97 6.86 -0.20
CA TYR A 50 -2.75 5.80 0.79
C TYR A 50 -4.06 5.26 1.39
N ALA A 51 -5.03 6.14 1.62
CA ALA A 51 -6.36 5.73 2.09
C ALA A 51 -7.09 4.86 1.04
N LEU A 52 -7.01 5.22 -0.24
CA LEU A 52 -7.58 4.42 -1.33
C LEU A 52 -6.91 3.05 -1.44
N TRP A 53 -5.57 2.99 -1.39
CA TRP A 53 -4.85 1.72 -1.40
C TRP A 53 -5.22 0.83 -0.23
N ASN A 54 -5.40 1.41 0.97
CA ASN A 54 -5.82 0.65 2.14
C ASN A 54 -7.24 0.07 1.97
N LEU A 55 -8.18 0.85 1.44
CA LEU A 55 -9.56 0.42 1.22
C LEU A 55 -9.65 -0.74 0.21
N PHE A 56 -8.90 -0.66 -0.88
CA PHE A 56 -8.92 -1.64 -1.98
C PHE A 56 -7.80 -2.69 -1.90
N SER A 57 -7.07 -2.78 -0.77
CA SER A 57 -6.04 -3.81 -0.53
C SER A 57 -6.58 -5.24 -0.41
N GLY A 58 -7.91 -5.43 -0.40
CA GLY A 58 -8.54 -6.73 -0.17
C GLY A 58 -8.73 -7.08 1.31
N PHE A 59 -8.14 -6.31 2.24
CA PHE A 59 -8.31 -6.50 3.68
C PHE A 59 -9.63 -5.89 4.20
N ILE A 60 -9.87 -4.59 3.95
CA ILE A 60 -11.11 -3.91 4.37
C ILE A 60 -12.28 -4.34 3.50
N VAL A 61 -12.12 -4.24 2.18
CA VAL A 61 -13.13 -4.70 1.21
C VAL A 61 -12.60 -5.94 0.51
N PRO A 62 -13.16 -7.13 0.78
CA PRO A 62 -12.77 -8.35 0.09
C PRO A 62 -12.97 -8.19 -1.42
N ARG A 63 -12.03 -8.72 -2.21
CA ARG A 63 -12.04 -8.63 -3.68
C ARG A 63 -13.37 -9.00 -4.34
N THR A 64 -14.09 -9.96 -3.76
CA THR A 64 -15.39 -10.45 -4.25
C THR A 64 -16.51 -9.42 -4.13
N ARG A 65 -16.41 -8.50 -3.16
CA ARG A 65 -17.40 -7.44 -2.90
C ARG A 65 -17.05 -6.10 -3.56
N ILE A 66 -15.88 -5.98 -4.19
CA ILE A 66 -15.50 -4.79 -4.96
C ILE A 66 -16.36 -4.74 -6.25
N PRO A 67 -17.03 -3.60 -6.54
CA PRO A 67 -17.77 -3.40 -7.78
C PRO A 67 -16.91 -3.71 -9.00
N VAL A 68 -17.48 -4.31 -10.05
CA VAL A 68 -16.73 -4.79 -11.23
C VAL A 68 -15.89 -3.66 -11.85
N TRP A 69 -16.44 -2.44 -11.92
CA TRP A 69 -15.73 -1.28 -12.44
C TRP A 69 -14.51 -0.85 -11.60
N TRP A 70 -14.50 -1.09 -10.29
CA TRP A 70 -13.41 -0.68 -9.39
C TRP A 70 -12.39 -1.78 -9.13
N ARG A 71 -12.64 -2.99 -9.65
CA ARG A 71 -11.80 -4.18 -9.41
C ARG A 71 -10.40 -4.06 -10.01
N TRP A 72 -10.19 -3.23 -11.03
CA TRP A 72 -8.85 -2.96 -11.57
C TRP A 72 -7.95 -2.29 -10.55
N TYR A 73 -8.51 -1.49 -9.64
CA TYR A 73 -7.72 -0.77 -8.64
C TYR A 73 -7.12 -1.72 -7.59
N TYR A 74 -7.76 -2.86 -7.32
CA TYR A 74 -7.16 -3.94 -6.52
C TYR A 74 -5.83 -4.42 -7.13
N TRP A 75 -5.79 -4.58 -8.46
CA TRP A 75 -4.58 -5.03 -9.16
C TRP A 75 -3.50 -3.96 -9.30
N ALA A 76 -3.90 -2.68 -9.27
CA ALA A 76 -2.98 -1.54 -9.28
C ALA A 76 -2.46 -1.17 -7.88
N CYS A 77 -3.10 -1.67 -6.83
CA CYS A 77 -2.72 -1.38 -5.46
C CYS A 77 -1.45 -2.16 -5.08
N PRO A 78 -0.35 -1.49 -4.72
CA PRO A 78 0.91 -2.16 -4.36
C PRO A 78 0.84 -2.90 -3.00
N VAL A 79 -0.28 -2.76 -2.28
CA VAL A 79 -0.52 -3.31 -0.93
C VAL A 79 -1.42 -4.56 -0.97
N ALA A 80 -1.99 -4.88 -2.14
CA ALA A 80 -3.00 -5.93 -2.33
C ALA A 80 -2.43 -7.34 -2.57
#